data_AF-A0A2M7TGA8-F1
#
_entry.id   AF-A0A2M7TGA8-F1
#
_cell.length_a   1.000
_cell.length_b   1.000
_cell.length_c   1.000
_cell.angle_alpha   90.00
_cell.angle_beta   90.00
_cell.angle_gamma   90.00
#
_symmetry.space_group_name_H-M   'P 1'
#
loop_
_entity.id
_entity.type
_entity.pdbx_description
1 polymer ?
#
loop_
_entity_poly.entity_id
_entity_poly.type
_entity_poly.pdbx_seq_one_letter_code
_entity_poly.pdbx_strand_id
1 'polypeptide(L)' 'AGYRNVTGSFNNRGSNANFWSSSPSSATNAWNRNLNVSYSTVNRNTNNKYNGFTIRCLKDWFLSHFSLILRRGKWG' A
#
# COMPACT_ATOMS: atom_id res chain seq x y z
N ALA A 1 -3.66 -12.75 3.74
CA ALA A 1 -4.11 -12.63 2.34
C ALA A 1 -5.65 -12.62 2.31
N GLY A 2 -6.25 -11.74 1.50
CA GLY A 2 -7.67 -11.41 1.44
C GLY A 2 -7.91 -9.90 1.58
N TYR A 3 -9.17 -9.47 1.40
CA TYR A 3 -9.58 -8.09 1.65
C TYR A 3 -11.02 -7.97 2.14
N ARG A 4 -11.34 -6.86 2.82
CA ARG A 4 -12.71 -6.51 3.19
C ARG A 4 -13.37 -5.68 2.09
N ASN A 5 -14.48 -6.15 1.55
CA ASN A 5 -15.29 -5.43 0.58
C ASN A 5 -16.08 -4.30 1.25
N VAL A 6 -16.62 -3.37 0.47
CA VAL A 6 -17.48 -2.26 0.91
C VAL A 6 -18.71 -2.74 1.69
N THR A 7 -19.24 -3.93 1.36
CA THR A 7 -20.37 -4.56 2.05
C THR A 7 -19.98 -5.22 3.39
N GLY A 8 -18.69 -5.24 3.73
CA GLY A 8 -18.16 -5.85 4.94
C GLY A 8 -17.74 -7.31 4.83
N SER A 9 -18.05 -7.97 3.72
CA SER A 9 -17.61 -9.35 3.45
C SER A 9 -16.10 -9.44 3.21
N PHE A 10 -15.50 -10.57 3.57
CA PHE A 10 -14.09 -10.84 3.31
C PHE A 10 -13.93 -11.72 2.06
N ASN A 11 -13.24 -11.19 1.05
CA ASN A 11 -13.03 -11.84 -0.23
C ASN A 11 -11.58 -12.34 -0.38
N ASN A 12 -11.42 -13.38 -1.22
CA ASN A 12 -10.13 -13.88 -1.70
C ASN A 12 -9.13 -14.22 -0.58
N ARG A 13 -9.65 -14.72 0.54
CA ARG A 13 -8.86 -15.13 1.70
C ARG A 13 -7.93 -16.26 1.29
N GLY A 14 -6.65 -16.14 1.62
CA GLY A 14 -5.63 -17.14 1.29
C GLY A 14 -5.16 -17.15 -0.18
N SER A 15 -5.95 -16.64 -1.13
CA SER A 15 -5.62 -16.68 -2.56
C SER A 15 -4.99 -15.38 -3.08
N ASN A 16 -5.40 -14.22 -2.57
CA ASN A 16 -4.94 -12.92 -3.06
C ASN A 16 -4.43 -12.01 -1.94
N ALA A 17 -3.28 -11.37 -2.15
CA ALA A 17 -2.83 -10.27 -1.31
C ALA A 17 -2.96 -8.95 -2.08
N ASN A 18 -3.78 -8.05 -1.55
CA ASN A 18 -4.00 -6.71 -2.11
C ASN A 18 -3.33 -5.63 -1.26
N PHE A 19 -2.57 -4.76 -1.90
CA PHE A 19 -1.84 -3.67 -1.26
C PHE A 19 -2.21 -2.34 -1.92
N TRP A 20 -2.57 -1.34 -1.11
CA TRP A 20 -2.85 0.00 -1.61
C TRP A 20 -1.58 0.68 -2.13
N SER A 21 -1.74 1.45 -3.21
CA SER A 21 -0.79 2.48 -3.65
C SER A 21 -1.27 3.83 -3.12
N SER A 22 -0.35 4.77 -2.91
CA SER A 22 -0.71 6.16 -2.55
C SER A 22 -1.37 6.95 -3.69
N SER A 23 -1.32 6.44 -4.91
CA SER A 23 -1.84 7.13 -6.10
C SER A 23 -3.35 6.89 -6.28
N PRO A 24 -4.17 7.95 -6.30
CA PRO A 24 -5.57 7.81 -6.73
C PRO A 24 -5.64 7.49 -8.22
N SER A 25 -6.71 6.81 -8.65
CA SER A 25 -7.03 6.63 -10.08
C SER A 25 -8.25 7.43 -10.50
N SER A 26 -9.16 7.72 -9.57
CA SER A 26 -10.33 8.59 -9.78
C SER A 26 -10.82 9.15 -8.43
N ALA A 27 -11.97 9.85 -8.45
CA ALA A 27 -12.65 10.31 -7.24
C ALA A 27 -12.98 9.14 -6.29
N THR A 28 -13.41 7.99 -6.83
CA THR A 28 -13.89 6.83 -6.06
C THR A 28 -12.90 5.66 -6.00
N ASN A 29 -11.92 5.61 -6.90
CA ASN A 29 -10.98 4.49 -7.02
C ASN A 29 -9.52 4.90 -6.75
N ALA A 30 -8.73 3.94 -6.27
CA ALA A 30 -7.29 4.06 -6.09
C ALA A 30 -6.56 2.87 -6.72
N TRP A 31 -5.28 3.07 -7.03
CA TRP A 31 -4.43 2.00 -7.54
C TRP A 31 -4.08 1.01 -6.42
N ASN A 32 -4.11 -0.28 -6.73
CA ASN A 32 -3.63 -1.34 -5.86
C ASN A 32 -2.70 -2.30 -6.60
N ARG A 33 -1.91 -3.06 -5.83
CA ARG A 33 -1.19 -4.24 -6.30
C ARG A 33 -1.90 -5.49 -5.84
N ASN A 34 -1.99 -6.49 -6.69
CA ASN A 34 -2.61 -7.78 -6.40
C ASN A 34 -1.60 -8.89 -6.69
N LEU A 35 -1.30 -9.68 -5.67
CA LEU A 35 -0.47 -10.89 -5.77
C LEU A 35 -1.39 -12.09 -5.58
N ASN A 36 -1.43 -12.97 -6.57
CA ASN A 36 -2.22 -14.20 -6.51
C ASN A 36 -1.26 -15.37 -6.34
N VAL A 37 -1.59 -16.31 -5.46
CA VAL A 37 -0.78 -17.50 -5.18
C VAL A 37 -0.46 -18.34 -6.42
N SER A 38 -1.32 -18.31 -7.44
CA SER A 38 -1.15 -19.10 -8.67
C SER A 38 -0.32 -18.41 -9.74
N TYR A 39 0.09 -17.15 -9.55
CA TYR A 39 0.80 -16.37 -10.55
C TYR A 39 2.02 -15.66 -9.95
N SER A 40 3.15 -15.70 -10.66
CA SER A 40 4.36 -14.95 -10.28
C SER A 40 4.23 -13.44 -10.57
N THR A 41 3.36 -13.06 -11.49
CA THR A 41 3.15 -11.67 -11.89
C THR A 41 2.45 -10.85 -10.81
N VAL A 42 2.99 -9.67 -10.51
CA VAL A 42 2.34 -8.68 -9.67
C VAL A 42 1.43 -7.80 -10.53
N ASN A 43 0.12 -7.97 -10.38
CA ASN A 43 -0.87 -7.21 -11.13
C ASN A 43 -1.11 -5.83 -10.53
N ARG A 44 -1.39 -4.85 -11.39
CA ARG A 44 -1.76 -3.48 -11.00
C ARG A 44 -3.20 -3.20 -11.43
N ASN A 45 -4.07 -2.94 -10.47
CA ASN A 45 -5.51 -2.76 -10.68
C ASN A 45 -6.00 -1.45 -10.05
N THR A 46 -7.21 -1.03 -10.41
CA THR A 46 -7.95 0.04 -9.72
C THR A 46 -9.10 -0.57 -8.93
N ASN A 47 -9.34 -0.05 -7.72
CA ASN A 47 -10.40 -0.53 -6.84
C ASN A 47 -11.01 0.60 -6.03
N ASN A 48 -12.24 0.39 -5.56
CA ASN A 48 -12.96 1.33 -4.72
C ASN A 48 -12.16 1.62 -3.43
N LYS A 49 -11.97 2.90 -3.12
CA LYS A 49 -11.22 3.39 -1.93
C LYS A 49 -11.81 2.88 -0.61
N TYR A 50 -13.08 2.49 -0.58
CA TYR A 50 -13.74 1.93 0.60
C TYR A 50 -13.42 0.45 0.87
N ASN A 51 -12.68 -0.22 -0.02
CA ASN A 51 -12.19 -1.57 0.25
C ASN A 51 -11.07 -1.56 1.30
N GLY A 52 -11.14 -2.51 2.23
CA GLY A 52 -10.08 -2.74 3.21
C GLY A 52 -8.97 -3.62 2.64
N PHE A 53 -8.00 -3.00 1.96
CA PHE A 53 -6.71 -3.64 1.62
C PHE A 53 -5.65 -3.37 2.68
N THR A 54 -4.58 -4.17 2.65
CA THR A 54 -3.47 -4.02 3.59
C THR A 54 -2.62 -2.81 3.19
N ILE A 55 -2.15 -2.06 4.20
CA ILE A 55 -1.20 -0.95 4.07
C ILE A 55 0.15 -1.37 4.68
N ARG A 56 1.25 -0.97 4.04
CA ARG A 56 2.62 -1.12 4.57
C ARG A 56 3.28 0.25 4.55
N CYS A 57 3.74 0.71 5.71
CA CYS A 57 4.54 1.93 5.79
C CYS A 57 5.92 1.65 5.19
N LEU A 58 6.32 2.46 4.20
CA LEU A 58 7.67 2.44 3.63
C LEU A 58 8.47 3.53 4.32
N LYS A 59 9.54 3.14 5.01
CA LYS A 59 10.48 4.09 5.63
C LYS A 59 11.48 4.55 4.57
N ASP A 60 11.57 5.86 4.39
CA ASP A 60 12.66 6.47 3.64
C ASP A 60 13.90 6.60 4.54
N TRP A 61 14.99 5.96 4.13
CA TRP A 61 16.25 5.94 4.88
C TRP A 61 17.16 7.12 4.54
N PHE A 62 16.96 7.75 3.37
CA PHE A 62 17.74 8.91 2.96
C PHE A 62 17.37 10.14 3.79
N LEU A 63 16.07 10.38 3.96
CA LEU A 63 15.57 11.46 4.81
C LEU A 63 15.90 11.24 6.30
N SER A 64 15.96 9.99 6.76
CA SER A 64 16.31 9.73 8.17
C SER A 64 17.78 10.02 8.47
N HIS A 65 18.71 9.67 7.57
CA HIS A 65 20.14 9.99 7.76
C HIS A 65 20.42 11.49 7.63
N PHE A 66 19.88 12.16 6.62
CA PHE A 66 20.11 13.60 6.43
C PHE A 66 19.51 14.44 7.56
N SER A 67 18.31 14.09 8.03
CA SER A 67 17.68 14.72 9.20
C SER A 67 18.52 14.50 10.47
N LEU A 68 19.11 13.32 10.66
CA LEU A 68 19.99 13.05 11.80
C LEU A 68 21.27 13.90 11.74
N ILE A 69 21.83 14.08 10.53
CA ILE A 69 23.01 14.92 10.29
C ILE A 69 22.67 16.39 10.57
N LEU A 70 21.56 16.91 10.02
CA LEU A 70 21.13 18.30 10.23
C LEU A 70 20.75 18.59 11.69
N ARG A 71 20.11 17.65 12.40
CA ARG A 71 19.80 17.79 13.84
C ARG A 71 21.05 17.80 14.73
N ARG A 72 22.14 17.17 14.28
CA ARG A 72 23.45 17.18 14.97
C ARG A 72 24.34 18.37 14.57
N GLY A 73 23.92 19.16 13.58
CA GLY A 73 24.67 20.30 13.03
C GLY A 73 24.30 21.68 13.60
N LYS A 74 23.72 21.78 14.80
CA LYS A 74 23.69 23.06 15.52
C LYS A 74 25.08 23.31 16.12
N TRP A 75 25.97 23.88 15.34
CA TRP A 75 27.17 24.57 15.82
C TRP A 75 26.96 26.06 15.58
N GLY A 76 27.15 26.84 16.66
CA GLY A 76 27.06 28.30 16.65
C GLY A 76 28.26 28.98 16.01
#